data_AF-A0A2V9J5U4-F1
#
_entry.id   AF-A0A2V9J5U4-F1
#
_cell.length_a   1.000
_cell.length_b   1.000
_cell.length_c   1.000
_cell.angle_alpha   90.00
_cell.angle_beta   90.00
_cell.angle_gamma   90.00
#
_symmetry.space_group_name_H-M   'P 1'
#
loop_
_entity.id
_entity.type
_entity.pdbx_description
1 polymer ?
#
loop_
_entity_poly.entity_id
_entity_poly.type
_entity_poly.pdbx_seq_one_letter_code
_entity_poly.pdbx_strand_id
1 'polypeptide(L)'
;MNQFYRIQRLPPYVFNIVNELKSKARAQGEDIIDFGMGNPDLATPPHVVEKLVEAARKPRNHRYSASRGITKLRFAISDWYRRRFDVPIDPETEAIVVIGVKEGLSHLALAIVEPGDVALVPNPTYPIHLYSMVIAGADVRSVPLTAGCDLYQRIVDAYHETWPRPKHLVLSFPHNPTCQTVELDFFTRVVEFARTNSIIVIHDFAYADLVFDGYVAPSILQVPGAKDVAVEFFSMSKSYNMPGWRVGFCVGNADIVAALARMKSYLDYGLFQPIQIAAIIAMKGPQQCVREIVAAYQARRDVLVDGLNRLGWPCERPRGTMFVWARIPERYHAMGTLEFCKFALSEAKVALSPGVGFGQQGEGYVRFALVTPVCQLCRLPSVPGCAPCPRSSGLHLRVPGLQGRRLEASSKTISQGIHRPGWIPMHGGHTSQAQPNETAVWRGSSCPPLRSERRQEQNETCSDSLPHAAAALQAPPWLLSCP
;
A
#
# COMPACT_ATOMS: atom_id res chain seq x y z
N MET A 1 -26.70 17.34 7.40
CA MET A 1 -26.06 16.46 6.41
C MET A 1 -26.37 15.02 6.78
N ASN A 2 -26.88 14.22 5.85
CA ASN A 2 -27.12 12.80 6.08
C ASN A 2 -25.79 12.11 6.42
N GLN A 3 -25.77 11.33 7.50
CA GLN A 3 -24.59 10.62 7.98
C GLN A 3 -24.54 9.23 7.34
N PHE A 4 -23.49 8.94 6.58
CA PHE A 4 -23.31 7.63 5.94
C PHE A 4 -22.42 6.74 6.82
N TYR A 5 -22.95 5.58 7.24
CA TYR A 5 -22.30 4.66 8.19
C TYR A 5 -20.82 4.38 7.88
N ARG A 6 -20.51 3.96 6.64
CA ARG A 6 -19.11 3.66 6.24
C ARG A 6 -18.20 4.88 6.25
N ILE A 7 -18.72 6.06 5.90
CA ILE A 7 -17.94 7.30 5.84
C ILE A 7 -17.56 7.76 7.25
N GLN A 8 -18.43 7.55 8.24
CA GLN A 8 -18.16 7.90 9.64
C GLN A 8 -17.06 7.06 10.27
N ARG A 9 -16.82 5.84 9.75
CA ARG A 9 -15.74 4.96 10.23
C ARG A 9 -14.35 5.31 9.67
N LEU A 10 -14.28 6.23 8.70
CA LEU A 10 -13.02 6.66 8.10
C LEU A 10 -12.51 7.92 8.81
N PRO A 11 -11.24 7.98 9.23
CA PRO A 11 -10.72 9.14 9.91
C PRO A 11 -10.52 10.32 8.95
N PRO A 12 -10.43 11.56 9.50
CA PRO A 12 -9.97 12.69 8.72
C PRO A 12 -8.58 12.38 8.14
N TYR A 13 -8.42 12.64 6.84
CA TYR A 13 -7.21 12.28 6.12
C TYR A 13 -6.06 13.23 6.50
N VAL A 14 -5.24 12.84 7.48
CA VAL A 14 -4.14 13.66 8.04
C VAL A 14 -3.21 14.21 6.95
N PHE A 15 -2.96 13.45 5.89
CA PHE A 15 -2.13 13.89 4.77
C PHE A 15 -2.71 15.07 3.98
N ASN A 16 -4.04 15.29 3.99
CA ASN A 16 -4.65 16.44 3.30
C ASN A 16 -4.17 17.76 3.89
N ILE A 17 -3.97 17.84 5.20
CA ILE A 17 -3.52 19.08 5.86
C ILE A 17 -2.17 19.53 5.27
N VAL A 18 -1.19 18.63 5.21
CA VAL A 18 0.13 18.94 4.65
C VAL A 18 0.07 19.19 3.14
N ASN A 19 -0.78 18.45 2.41
CA ASN A 19 -0.96 18.64 0.97
C ASN A 19 -1.58 20.00 0.62
N GLU A 20 -2.57 20.45 1.39
CA GLU A 20 -3.19 21.77 1.21
C GLU A 20 -2.18 22.89 1.49
N LEU A 21 -1.43 22.79 2.59
CA LEU A 21 -0.39 23.76 2.93
C LEU A 21 0.70 23.82 1.85
N LYS A 22 1.16 22.66 1.36
CA LYS A 22 2.12 22.58 0.26
C LYS A 22 1.57 23.24 -1.01
N SER A 23 0.31 22.97 -1.35
CA SER A 23 -0.32 23.53 -2.55
C SER A 23 -0.46 25.05 -2.45
N LYS A 24 -0.82 25.57 -1.28
CA LYS A 24 -0.86 27.01 -1.00
C LYS A 24 0.52 27.66 -1.11
N ALA A 25 1.54 27.06 -0.49
CA ALA A 25 2.92 27.58 -0.57
C ALA A 25 3.45 27.61 -2.02
N ARG A 26 3.19 26.57 -2.80
CA ARG A 26 3.53 26.54 -4.24
C ARG A 26 2.79 27.60 -5.04
N ALA A 27 1.49 27.80 -4.77
CA ALA A 27 0.70 28.85 -5.42
C ALA A 27 1.20 30.27 -5.08
N GLN A 28 1.87 30.43 -3.93
CA GLN A 28 2.55 31.66 -3.53
C GLN A 28 3.95 31.82 -4.14
N GLY A 29 4.40 30.88 -4.97
CA GLY A 29 5.72 30.91 -5.64
C GLY A 29 6.86 30.32 -4.81
N GLU A 30 6.58 29.65 -3.69
CA GLU A 30 7.63 28.99 -2.91
C GLU A 30 8.15 27.70 -3.58
N ASP A 31 9.48 27.53 -3.61
CA ASP A 31 10.14 26.31 -4.08
C ASP A 31 10.09 25.21 -3.00
N ILE A 32 8.97 24.49 -2.94
CA ILE A 32 8.78 23.40 -1.97
C ILE A 32 9.33 22.07 -2.50
N ILE A 33 10.32 21.52 -1.78
CA ILE A 33 10.80 20.15 -1.97
C ILE A 33 9.76 19.17 -1.41
N ASP A 34 9.28 18.23 -2.23
CA ASP A 34 8.17 17.35 -1.89
C ASP A 34 8.63 15.91 -1.65
N PHE A 35 8.72 15.53 -0.38
CA PHE A 35 8.88 14.16 0.07
C PHE A 35 7.57 13.58 0.63
N GLY A 36 6.44 14.29 0.48
CA GLY A 36 5.20 13.99 1.18
C GLY A 36 4.38 12.85 0.55
N MET A 37 4.61 12.52 -0.72
CA MET A 37 3.84 11.51 -1.44
C MET A 37 4.73 10.51 -2.18
N GLY A 38 4.49 9.22 -2.00
CA GLY A 38 5.22 8.14 -2.69
C GLY A 38 4.76 7.92 -4.15
N ASN A 39 4.64 8.99 -4.94
CA ASN A 39 4.34 8.90 -6.36
C ASN A 39 5.66 8.94 -7.17
N PRO A 40 6.04 7.88 -7.89
CA PRO A 40 7.24 7.91 -8.73
C PRO A 40 7.25 9.10 -9.68
N ASP A 41 8.38 9.80 -9.73
CA ASP A 41 8.63 10.97 -10.58
C ASP A 41 9.28 10.61 -11.92
N LEU A 42 9.92 9.45 -11.99
CA LEU A 42 10.48 8.91 -13.22
C LEU A 42 9.36 8.51 -14.19
N ALA A 43 9.60 8.66 -15.49
CA ALA A 43 8.65 8.28 -16.53
C ALA A 43 8.46 6.75 -16.61
N THR A 44 7.29 6.33 -17.09
CA THR A 44 7.06 4.94 -17.50
C THR A 44 8.03 4.58 -18.63
N PRO A 45 8.64 3.37 -18.64
CA PRO A 45 9.59 2.97 -19.68
C PRO A 45 9.02 3.13 -21.11
N PRO A 46 9.79 3.71 -22.06
CA PRO A 46 9.27 4.07 -23.39
C PRO A 46 8.61 2.92 -24.13
N HIS A 47 9.23 1.73 -24.14
CA HIS A 47 8.71 0.53 -24.80
C HIS A 47 7.33 0.08 -24.25
N VAL A 48 7.01 0.41 -22.99
CA VAL A 48 5.69 0.13 -22.39
C VAL A 48 4.66 1.16 -22.86
N VAL A 49 5.04 2.43 -22.93
CA VAL A 49 4.20 3.52 -23.45
C VAL A 49 3.88 3.30 -24.93
N GLU A 50 4.88 2.99 -25.73
CA GLU A 50 4.73 2.66 -27.15
C GLU A 50 3.75 1.51 -27.35
N LYS A 51 3.85 0.46 -26.50
CA LYS A 51 2.93 -0.66 -26.58
C LYS A 51 1.50 -0.27 -26.25
N LEU A 52 1.29 0.58 -25.24
CA LEU A 52 -0.03 1.10 -24.93
C LEU A 52 -0.62 1.84 -26.14
N VAL A 53 0.15 2.73 -26.76
CA VAL A 53 -0.30 3.50 -27.93
C VAL A 53 -0.66 2.57 -29.08
N GLU A 54 0.19 1.59 -29.40
CA GLU A 54 -0.07 0.58 -30.42
C GLU A 54 -1.36 -0.21 -30.12
N ALA A 55 -1.53 -0.66 -28.87
CA ALA A 55 -2.69 -1.43 -28.45
C ALA A 55 -3.97 -0.59 -28.46
N ALA A 56 -3.90 0.68 -28.04
CA ALA A 56 -5.05 1.59 -28.01
C ALA A 56 -5.52 1.97 -29.42
N ARG A 57 -4.65 1.96 -30.43
CA ARG A 57 -5.03 2.20 -31.84
C ARG A 57 -5.84 1.06 -32.46
N LYS A 58 -5.91 -0.13 -31.85
CA LYS A 58 -6.63 -1.29 -32.38
C LYS A 58 -8.07 -1.32 -31.85
N PRO A 59 -9.12 -1.11 -32.68
CA PRO A 59 -10.49 -0.98 -32.21
C PRO A 59 -11.01 -2.16 -31.38
N ARG A 60 -10.55 -3.39 -31.69
CA ARG A 60 -10.93 -4.60 -30.95
C ARG A 60 -10.56 -4.55 -29.46
N ASN A 61 -9.55 -3.78 -29.08
CA ASN A 61 -9.06 -3.68 -27.70
C ASN A 61 -9.89 -2.71 -26.84
N HIS A 62 -10.92 -2.09 -27.39
CA HIS A 62 -11.82 -1.18 -26.63
C HIS A 62 -13.06 -1.88 -26.10
N ARG A 63 -13.26 -3.16 -26.45
CA ARG A 63 -14.33 -3.98 -25.87
C ARG A 63 -14.03 -4.28 -24.41
N TYR A 64 -15.06 -4.65 -23.64
CA TYR A 64 -14.88 -5.12 -22.28
C TYR A 64 -13.88 -6.27 -22.21
N SER A 65 -13.03 -6.23 -21.18
CA SER A 65 -12.02 -7.25 -20.94
C SER A 65 -12.65 -8.45 -20.20
N ALA A 66 -11.91 -9.54 -20.10
CA ALA A 66 -12.19 -10.56 -19.11
C ALA A 66 -12.00 -9.99 -17.68
N SER A 67 -12.94 -10.30 -16.77
CA SER A 67 -12.93 -9.86 -15.36
C SER A 67 -11.64 -10.27 -14.63
N ARG A 68 -11.12 -11.46 -14.93
CA ARG A 68 -9.86 -11.97 -14.35
C ARG A 68 -8.59 -11.38 -14.96
N GLY A 69 -8.73 -10.62 -16.04
CA GLY A 69 -7.64 -10.20 -16.91
C GLY A 69 -7.41 -11.13 -18.10
N ILE A 70 -6.82 -10.58 -19.17
CA ILE A 70 -6.57 -11.31 -20.41
C ILE A 70 -5.63 -12.50 -20.16
N THR A 71 -5.90 -13.64 -20.79
CA THR A 71 -5.15 -14.88 -20.59
C THR A 71 -3.64 -14.68 -20.70
N LYS A 72 -3.17 -14.00 -21.75
CA LYS A 72 -1.74 -13.74 -21.94
C LYS A 72 -1.09 -12.95 -20.78
N LEU A 73 -1.85 -12.11 -20.08
CA LEU A 73 -1.35 -11.39 -18.91
C LEU A 73 -1.25 -12.31 -17.69
N ARG A 74 -2.24 -13.17 -17.45
CA ARG A 74 -2.19 -14.18 -16.39
C ARG A 74 -1.02 -15.17 -16.56
N PHE A 75 -0.76 -15.60 -17.80
CA PHE A 75 0.45 -16.38 -18.11
C PHE A 75 1.74 -15.60 -17.85
N ALA A 76 1.82 -14.32 -18.23
CA ALA A 76 3.00 -13.50 -17.96
C ALA A 76 3.27 -13.32 -16.45
N ILE A 77 2.21 -13.26 -15.64
CA ILE A 77 2.29 -13.23 -14.17
C ILE A 77 2.85 -14.56 -13.63
N SER A 78 2.32 -15.70 -14.09
CA SER A 78 2.83 -17.01 -13.73
C SER A 78 4.31 -17.17 -14.10
N ASP A 79 4.68 -16.81 -15.33
CA ASP A 79 6.08 -16.85 -15.76
C ASP A 79 6.97 -15.92 -14.89
N TRP A 80 6.45 -14.77 -14.43
CA TRP A 80 7.19 -13.82 -13.60
C TRP A 80 7.51 -14.41 -12.22
N TYR A 81 6.53 -15.08 -11.58
CA TYR A 81 6.75 -15.78 -10.31
C TYR A 81 7.72 -16.95 -10.46
N ARG A 82 7.57 -17.76 -11.52
CA ARG A 82 8.49 -18.87 -11.80
C ARG A 82 9.92 -18.38 -11.98
N ARG A 83 10.15 -17.34 -12.79
CA ARG A 83 11.52 -16.84 -13.06
C ARG A 83 12.22 -16.25 -11.84
N ARG A 84 11.47 -15.62 -10.93
CA ARG A 84 12.05 -14.84 -9.83
C ARG A 84 12.17 -15.61 -8.52
N PHE A 85 11.20 -16.48 -8.27
CA PHE A 85 11.01 -17.11 -6.96
C PHE A 85 10.90 -18.63 -7.06
N ASP A 86 10.94 -19.19 -8.28
CA ASP A 86 10.65 -20.61 -8.58
C ASP A 86 9.29 -21.07 -8.04
N VAL A 87 8.31 -20.17 -8.01
CA VAL A 87 6.95 -20.46 -7.54
C VAL A 87 6.05 -20.77 -8.74
N PRO A 88 5.48 -22.00 -8.83
CA PRO A 88 4.48 -22.31 -9.83
C PRO A 88 3.13 -21.69 -9.45
N ILE A 89 2.62 -20.83 -10.34
CA ILE A 89 1.28 -20.25 -10.26
C ILE A 89 0.46 -20.77 -11.44
N ASP A 90 -0.69 -21.38 -11.19
CA ASP A 90 -1.65 -21.70 -12.25
C ASP A 90 -2.32 -20.41 -12.75
N PRO A 91 -2.09 -19.98 -14.01
CA PRO A 91 -2.71 -18.77 -14.53
C PRO A 91 -4.25 -18.86 -14.59
N GLU A 92 -4.82 -20.06 -14.63
CA GLU A 92 -6.26 -20.30 -14.76
C GLU A 92 -7.00 -20.41 -13.42
N THR A 93 -6.33 -20.57 -12.28
CA THR A 93 -7.02 -20.67 -10.98
C THR A 93 -6.40 -19.78 -9.91
N GLU A 94 -5.09 -19.57 -9.95
CA GLU A 94 -4.31 -18.93 -8.89
C GLU A 94 -3.89 -17.50 -9.25
N ALA A 95 -4.36 -16.93 -10.37
CA ALA A 95 -4.01 -15.57 -10.80
C ALA A 95 -5.22 -14.73 -11.22
N ILE A 96 -5.21 -13.46 -10.81
CA ILE A 96 -6.18 -12.44 -11.23
C ILE A 96 -5.55 -11.04 -11.32
N VAL A 97 -5.93 -10.30 -12.37
CA VAL A 97 -5.52 -8.91 -12.59
C VAL A 97 -6.43 -7.95 -11.84
N VAL A 98 -5.85 -6.91 -11.25
CA VAL A 98 -6.55 -5.88 -10.46
C VAL A 98 -6.24 -4.47 -10.98
N ILE A 99 -7.14 -3.52 -10.71
CA ILE A 99 -7.05 -2.10 -11.09
C ILE A 99 -6.15 -1.36 -10.07
N GLY A 100 -4.93 -1.90 -9.93
CA GLY A 100 -3.98 -1.56 -8.90
C GLY A 100 -4.32 -2.20 -7.55
N VAL A 101 -3.29 -2.42 -6.73
CA VAL A 101 -3.40 -3.19 -5.47
C VAL A 101 -4.40 -2.60 -4.48
N LYS A 102 -4.59 -1.27 -4.44
CA LYS A 102 -5.65 -0.67 -3.59
C LYS A 102 -7.05 -1.20 -3.90
N GLU A 103 -7.40 -1.29 -5.19
CA GLU A 103 -8.71 -1.81 -5.59
C GLU A 103 -8.78 -3.30 -5.27
N GLY A 104 -7.73 -4.05 -5.62
CA GLY A 104 -7.63 -5.47 -5.31
C GLY A 104 -7.80 -5.80 -3.81
N LEU A 105 -7.12 -5.08 -2.91
CA LEU A 105 -7.23 -5.24 -1.46
C LEU A 105 -8.62 -4.88 -0.95
N SER A 106 -9.19 -3.76 -1.41
CA SER A 106 -10.54 -3.34 -1.00
C SER A 106 -11.62 -4.32 -1.46
N HIS A 107 -11.53 -4.80 -2.70
CA HIS A 107 -12.49 -5.78 -3.23
C HIS A 107 -12.31 -7.14 -2.59
N LEU A 108 -11.06 -7.55 -2.31
CA LEU A 108 -10.81 -8.80 -1.60
C LEU A 108 -11.40 -8.74 -0.18
N ALA A 109 -11.15 -7.65 0.55
CA ALA A 109 -11.72 -7.47 1.88
C ALA A 109 -13.25 -7.57 1.85
N LEU A 110 -13.92 -6.90 0.89
CA LEU A 110 -15.37 -7.02 0.72
C LEU A 110 -15.85 -8.45 0.39
N ALA A 111 -14.99 -9.28 -0.20
CA ALA A 111 -15.33 -10.64 -0.60
C ALA A 111 -15.18 -11.67 0.52
N ILE A 112 -14.24 -11.45 1.46
CA ILE A 112 -13.85 -12.46 2.46
C ILE A 112 -14.18 -12.08 3.90
N VAL A 113 -14.50 -10.81 4.16
CA VAL A 113 -14.77 -10.31 5.52
C VAL A 113 -16.26 -10.36 5.81
N GLU A 114 -16.60 -10.91 6.98
CA GLU A 114 -17.93 -10.85 7.55
C GLU A 114 -18.01 -9.77 8.66
N PRO A 115 -19.17 -9.12 8.86
CA PRO A 115 -19.35 -8.22 10.00
C PRO A 115 -19.07 -8.93 11.33
N GLY A 116 -18.17 -8.37 12.15
CA GLY A 116 -17.72 -8.95 13.42
C GLY A 116 -16.44 -9.78 13.32
N ASP A 117 -15.91 -10.00 12.12
CA ASP A 117 -14.57 -10.56 11.95
C ASP A 117 -13.50 -9.59 12.46
N VAL A 118 -12.40 -10.17 12.96
CA VAL A 118 -11.23 -9.40 13.39
C VAL A 118 -10.07 -9.63 12.42
N ALA A 119 -9.45 -8.54 11.98
CA ALA A 119 -8.22 -8.56 11.20
C ALA A 119 -7.03 -8.07 12.05
N LEU A 120 -5.91 -8.78 11.94
CA LEU A 120 -4.61 -8.35 12.43
C LEU A 120 -3.92 -7.49 11.38
N VAL A 121 -3.51 -6.28 11.77
CA VAL A 121 -2.82 -5.35 10.88
C VAL A 121 -1.67 -4.68 11.64
N PRO A 122 -0.44 -4.66 11.10
CA PRO A 122 0.68 -3.93 11.71
C PRO A 122 0.37 -2.44 11.93
N ASN A 123 0.99 -1.83 12.94
CA ASN A 123 0.87 -0.41 13.25
C ASN A 123 2.25 0.14 13.65
N PRO A 124 2.83 1.11 12.91
CA PRO A 124 2.24 1.81 11.76
C PRO A 124 2.15 0.92 10.51
N THR A 125 1.30 1.29 9.56
CA THR A 125 1.20 0.63 8.25
C THR A 125 0.67 1.55 7.16
N TYR A 126 0.63 1.07 5.93
CA TYR A 126 -0.05 1.76 4.85
C TYR A 126 -1.56 1.81 5.12
N PRO A 127 -2.21 3.00 5.14
CA PRO A 127 -3.60 3.14 5.59
C PRO A 127 -4.62 2.23 4.90
N ILE A 128 -4.39 1.85 3.64
CA ILE A 128 -5.33 0.97 2.94
C ILE A 128 -5.41 -0.42 3.57
N HIS A 129 -4.33 -0.93 4.19
CA HIS A 129 -4.32 -2.24 4.85
C HIS A 129 -5.31 -2.27 6.02
N LEU A 130 -5.39 -1.15 6.76
CA LEU A 130 -6.33 -0.96 7.85
C LEU A 130 -7.74 -0.70 7.31
N TYR A 131 -7.89 0.30 6.45
CA TYR A 131 -9.21 0.79 6.07
C TYR A 131 -9.94 -0.11 5.06
N SER A 132 -9.25 -0.95 4.27
CA SER A 132 -9.95 -1.96 3.45
C SER A 132 -10.76 -2.90 4.33
N MET A 133 -10.20 -3.33 5.47
CA MET A 133 -10.86 -4.20 6.43
C MET A 133 -12.00 -3.49 7.16
N VAL A 134 -11.76 -2.25 7.63
CA VAL A 134 -12.80 -1.44 8.29
C VAL A 134 -13.98 -1.16 7.36
N ILE A 135 -13.73 -0.86 6.07
CA ILE A 135 -14.78 -0.63 5.07
C ILE A 135 -15.62 -1.89 4.83
N ALA A 136 -14.97 -3.06 4.84
CA ALA A 136 -15.63 -4.36 4.68
C ALA A 136 -16.44 -4.78 5.92
N GLY A 137 -16.19 -4.17 7.08
CA GLY A 137 -16.96 -4.38 8.31
C GLY A 137 -16.21 -5.11 9.41
N ALA A 138 -14.94 -5.42 9.23
CA ALA A 138 -14.10 -6.01 10.26
C ALA A 138 -13.71 -5.00 11.34
N ASP A 139 -13.50 -5.51 12.54
CA ASP A 139 -12.72 -4.85 13.56
C ASP A 139 -11.23 -5.12 13.33
N VAL A 140 -10.37 -4.17 13.70
CA VAL A 140 -8.94 -4.29 13.45
C VAL A 140 -8.15 -4.24 14.75
N ARG A 141 -7.47 -5.35 15.03
CA ARG A 141 -6.49 -5.44 16.12
C ARG A 141 -5.12 -5.04 15.56
N SER A 142 -4.66 -3.86 15.99
CA SER A 142 -3.34 -3.35 15.63
C SER A 142 -2.23 -4.19 16.26
N VAL A 143 -1.23 -4.58 15.46
CA VAL A 143 -0.02 -5.27 15.91
C VAL A 143 1.15 -4.28 15.87
N PRO A 144 1.72 -3.86 17.02
CA PRO A 144 2.81 -2.89 17.02
C PRO A 144 4.02 -3.35 16.21
N LEU A 145 4.47 -2.51 15.27
CA LEU A 145 5.66 -2.70 14.45
C LEU A 145 6.66 -1.58 14.73
N THR A 146 7.43 -1.75 15.79
CA THR A 146 8.42 -0.78 16.25
C THR A 146 9.84 -1.31 16.10
N ALA A 147 10.84 -0.42 16.15
CA ALA A 147 12.24 -0.84 16.05
C ALA A 147 12.58 -1.85 17.16
N GLY A 148 13.23 -2.95 16.77
CA GLY A 148 13.67 -4.02 17.70
C GLY A 148 12.57 -4.98 18.17
N CYS A 149 11.33 -4.90 17.67
CA CYS A 149 10.30 -5.87 18.03
C CYS A 149 10.39 -7.18 17.22
N ASP A 150 10.13 -8.32 17.86
CA ASP A 150 9.80 -9.55 17.15
C ASP A 150 8.34 -9.47 16.69
N LEU A 151 8.13 -9.08 15.43
CA LEU A 151 6.79 -8.96 14.86
C LEU A 151 6.03 -10.29 14.87
N TYR A 152 6.71 -11.43 14.66
CA TYR A 152 6.02 -12.71 14.66
C TYR A 152 5.42 -13.00 16.04
N GLN A 153 6.21 -12.83 17.10
CA GLN A 153 5.70 -13.01 18.46
C GLN A 153 4.54 -12.04 18.76
N ARG A 154 4.64 -10.78 18.31
CA ARG A 154 3.53 -9.80 18.46
C ARG A 154 2.26 -10.23 17.74
N ILE A 155 2.36 -10.86 16.57
CA ILE A 155 1.21 -11.41 15.83
C ILE A 155 0.58 -12.54 16.65
N VAL A 156 1.39 -13.45 17.17
CA VAL A 156 0.95 -14.59 18.00
C VAL A 156 0.25 -14.09 19.27
N ASP A 157 0.87 -13.16 19.99
CA ASP A 157 0.32 -12.56 21.21
C ASP A 157 -1.02 -11.87 20.90
N ALA A 158 -1.06 -11.03 19.87
CA ALA A 158 -2.26 -10.31 19.47
C ALA A 158 -3.40 -11.26 19.08
N TYR A 159 -3.11 -12.38 18.43
CA TYR A 159 -4.10 -13.42 18.13
C TYR A 159 -4.64 -14.07 19.41
N HIS A 160 -3.76 -14.43 20.35
CA HIS A 160 -4.15 -15.10 21.59
C HIS A 160 -4.91 -14.20 22.56
N GLU A 161 -4.63 -12.90 22.56
CA GLU A 161 -5.28 -11.89 23.39
C GLU A 161 -6.62 -11.38 22.85
N THR A 162 -6.99 -11.74 21.61
CA THR A 162 -8.17 -11.19 20.93
C THR A 162 -9.31 -12.19 20.83
N TRP A 163 -10.53 -11.70 21.11
CA TRP A 163 -11.79 -12.43 20.93
C TRP A 163 -12.83 -11.54 20.22
N PRO A 164 -13.53 -12.03 19.18
CA PRO A 164 -13.37 -13.35 18.56
C PRO A 164 -11.98 -13.53 17.92
N ARG A 165 -11.60 -14.79 17.66
CA ARG A 165 -10.29 -15.10 17.07
C ARG A 165 -10.13 -14.40 15.72
N PRO A 166 -9.02 -13.67 15.49
CA PRO A 166 -8.78 -13.04 14.19
C PRO A 166 -8.77 -14.04 13.03
N LYS A 167 -9.44 -13.71 11.93
CA LYS A 167 -9.53 -14.53 10.71
C LYS A 167 -8.64 -14.05 9.58
N HIS A 168 -8.13 -12.82 9.67
CA HIS A 168 -7.33 -12.21 8.60
C HIS A 168 -6.05 -11.60 9.17
N LEU A 169 -4.96 -11.71 8.41
CA LEU A 169 -3.68 -11.07 8.70
C LEU A 169 -3.20 -10.32 7.45
N VAL A 170 -2.98 -9.01 7.57
CA VAL A 170 -2.44 -8.20 6.46
C VAL A 170 -0.99 -7.86 6.73
N LEU A 171 -0.10 -8.22 5.81
CA LEU A 171 1.33 -7.94 5.87
C LEU A 171 1.80 -7.20 4.62
N SER A 172 2.92 -6.50 4.71
CA SER A 172 3.53 -5.86 3.55
C SER A 172 5.04 -5.73 3.75
N PHE A 173 5.82 -6.44 2.94
CA PHE A 173 7.27 -6.36 2.97
C PHE A 173 7.86 -6.32 1.56
N PRO A 174 8.84 -5.45 1.24
CA PRO A 174 9.38 -4.36 2.07
C PRO A 174 8.32 -3.34 2.52
N HIS A 175 8.38 -2.93 3.80
CA HIS A 175 7.23 -2.34 4.48
C HIS A 175 7.11 -0.83 4.28
N ASN A 176 5.89 -0.36 4.02
CA ASN A 176 5.53 1.06 4.02
C ASN A 176 4.68 1.36 5.29
N PRO A 177 5.11 2.27 6.18
CA PRO A 177 6.13 3.30 5.96
C PRO A 177 7.54 2.98 6.47
N THR A 178 7.72 1.95 7.30
CA THR A 178 8.93 1.79 8.14
C THR A 178 10.19 1.36 7.39
N CYS A 179 10.06 0.97 6.12
CA CYS A 179 11.12 0.41 5.29
C CYS A 179 11.68 -0.93 5.80
N GLN A 180 11.02 -1.54 6.79
CA GLN A 180 11.43 -2.82 7.34
C GLN A 180 11.35 -3.92 6.29
N THR A 181 12.29 -4.85 6.36
CA THR A 181 12.41 -6.03 5.51
C THR A 181 12.36 -7.28 6.37
N VAL A 182 12.05 -8.43 5.76
CA VAL A 182 12.00 -9.73 6.45
C VAL A 182 12.70 -10.76 5.59
N GLU A 183 13.28 -11.77 6.24
CA GLU A 183 13.85 -12.92 5.55
C GLU A 183 12.79 -14.03 5.39
N LEU A 184 13.05 -15.02 4.53
CA LEU A 184 12.06 -16.06 4.20
C LEU A 184 11.57 -16.85 5.44
N ASP A 185 12.42 -17.05 6.45
CA ASP A 185 12.07 -17.71 7.72
C ASP A 185 10.87 -17.06 8.44
N PHE A 186 10.76 -15.73 8.36
CA PHE A 186 9.61 -15.02 8.93
C PHE A 186 8.31 -15.49 8.28
N PHE A 187 8.30 -15.62 6.94
CA PHE A 187 7.13 -16.12 6.23
C PHE A 187 6.86 -17.60 6.52
N THR A 188 7.89 -18.42 6.71
CA THR A 188 7.72 -19.82 7.13
C THR A 188 6.91 -19.92 8.41
N ARG A 189 7.31 -19.17 9.45
CA ARG A 189 6.59 -19.12 10.73
C ARG A 189 5.17 -18.56 10.60
N VAL A 190 4.99 -17.50 9.82
CA VAL A 190 3.67 -16.91 9.58
C VAL A 190 2.72 -17.89 8.88
N VAL A 191 3.18 -18.59 7.85
CA VAL A 191 2.36 -19.56 7.10
C VAL A 191 1.98 -20.74 7.98
N GLU A 192 2.92 -21.29 8.75
CA GLU A 192 2.64 -22.38 9.70
C GLU A 192 1.59 -21.96 10.74
N PHE A 193 1.75 -20.78 11.34
CA PHE A 193 0.81 -20.21 12.29
C PHE A 193 -0.57 -20.00 11.66
N ALA A 194 -0.63 -19.43 10.46
CA ALA A 194 -1.87 -19.16 9.75
C ALA A 194 -2.62 -20.44 9.38
N ARG A 195 -1.92 -21.49 8.94
CA ARG A 195 -2.50 -22.82 8.68
C ARG A 195 -3.10 -23.44 9.92
N THR A 196 -2.37 -23.39 11.04
CA THR A 196 -2.81 -23.97 12.31
C THR A 196 -4.09 -23.31 12.84
N ASN A 197 -4.28 -22.03 12.54
CA ASN A 197 -5.35 -21.20 13.08
C ASN A 197 -6.41 -20.80 12.03
N SER A 198 -6.35 -21.35 10.82
CA SER A 198 -7.24 -21.02 9.70
C SER A 198 -7.33 -19.50 9.40
N ILE A 199 -6.20 -18.81 9.44
CA ILE A 199 -6.10 -17.37 9.17
C ILE A 199 -5.77 -17.16 7.70
N ILE A 200 -6.51 -16.27 7.04
CA ILE A 200 -6.18 -15.81 5.69
C ILE A 200 -5.07 -14.77 5.77
N VAL A 201 -3.95 -15.01 5.08
CA VAL A 201 -2.83 -14.06 5.00
C VAL A 201 -2.89 -13.29 3.69
N ILE A 202 -2.91 -11.96 3.77
CA ILE A 202 -2.86 -11.05 2.64
C ILE A 202 -1.52 -10.33 2.67
N HIS A 203 -0.67 -10.59 1.67
CA HIS A 203 0.63 -9.97 1.56
C HIS A 203 0.64 -8.91 0.44
N ASP A 204 0.88 -7.63 0.77
CA ASP A 204 1.17 -6.58 -0.22
C ASP A 204 2.67 -6.53 -0.51
N PHE A 205 3.03 -7.01 -1.71
CA PHE A 205 4.39 -7.15 -2.23
C PHE A 205 4.77 -6.05 -3.23
N ALA A 206 4.14 -4.86 -3.15
CA ALA A 206 4.33 -3.76 -4.11
C ALA A 206 5.78 -3.23 -4.23
N TYR A 207 6.64 -3.47 -3.24
CA TYR A 207 8.03 -2.99 -3.22
C TYR A 207 9.07 -4.08 -3.51
N ALA A 208 8.65 -5.25 -4.02
CA ALA A 208 9.55 -6.39 -4.25
C ALA A 208 10.78 -6.08 -5.12
N ASP A 209 10.65 -5.14 -6.07
CA ASP A 209 11.76 -4.72 -6.94
C ASP A 209 12.60 -3.59 -6.35
N LEU A 210 12.01 -2.73 -5.50
CA LEU A 210 12.70 -1.59 -4.93
C LEU A 210 13.47 -2.04 -3.69
N VAL A 211 14.55 -2.77 -3.92
CA VAL A 211 15.46 -3.29 -2.89
C VAL A 211 16.89 -2.90 -3.24
N PHE A 212 17.72 -2.74 -2.22
CA PHE A 212 19.05 -2.15 -2.35
C PHE A 212 20.12 -3.06 -1.73
N ASP A 213 21.38 -2.76 -2.02
CA ASP A 213 22.55 -3.39 -1.39
C ASP A 213 22.55 -4.93 -1.47
N GLY A 214 22.03 -5.48 -2.57
CA GLY A 214 21.99 -6.92 -2.83
C GLY A 214 20.90 -7.69 -2.08
N TYR A 215 20.06 -7.02 -1.28
CA TYR A 215 18.89 -7.66 -0.67
C TYR A 215 17.88 -8.09 -1.74
N VAL A 216 17.28 -9.26 -1.56
CA VAL A 216 16.20 -9.78 -2.39
C VAL A 216 14.99 -9.99 -1.51
N ALA A 217 13.88 -9.32 -1.83
CA ALA A 217 12.65 -9.49 -1.06
C ALA A 217 12.07 -10.91 -1.30
N PRO A 218 11.83 -11.70 -0.24
CA PRO A 218 11.19 -13.01 -0.38
C PRO A 218 9.69 -12.85 -0.64
N SER A 219 9.15 -13.67 -1.53
CA SER A 219 7.70 -13.82 -1.68
C SER A 219 7.18 -14.79 -0.62
N ILE A 220 6.00 -14.51 -0.04
CA ILE A 220 5.37 -15.44 0.91
C ILE A 220 5.07 -16.79 0.25
N LEU A 221 4.85 -16.79 -1.07
CA LEU A 221 4.49 -17.97 -1.84
C LEU A 221 5.68 -18.91 -2.11
N GLN A 222 6.89 -18.52 -1.74
CA GLN A 222 8.05 -19.43 -1.72
C GLN A 222 7.94 -20.47 -0.59
N VAL A 223 7.15 -20.20 0.44
CA VAL A 223 6.97 -21.14 1.56
C VAL A 223 6.05 -22.28 1.14
N PRO A 224 6.46 -23.56 1.31
CA PRO A 224 5.60 -24.70 1.04
C PRO A 224 4.26 -24.62 1.80
N GLY A 225 3.16 -24.80 1.07
CA GLY A 225 1.81 -24.70 1.65
C GLY A 225 1.30 -23.27 1.89
N ALA A 226 2.04 -22.23 1.49
CA ALA A 226 1.55 -20.85 1.55
C ALA A 226 0.24 -20.66 0.75
N LYS A 227 0.11 -21.33 -0.40
CA LYS A 227 -1.11 -21.25 -1.23
C LYS A 227 -2.36 -21.82 -0.56
N ASP A 228 -2.23 -22.53 0.57
CA ASP A 228 -3.38 -23.03 1.33
C ASP A 228 -4.07 -21.89 2.12
N VAL A 229 -3.34 -20.82 2.46
CA VAL A 229 -3.81 -19.76 3.38
C VAL A 229 -3.52 -18.34 2.91
N ALA A 230 -2.65 -18.15 1.91
CA ALA A 230 -2.13 -16.84 1.53
C ALA A 230 -2.47 -16.44 0.11
N VAL A 231 -2.65 -15.13 -0.06
CA VAL A 231 -2.60 -14.45 -1.35
C VAL A 231 -1.60 -13.30 -1.30
N GLU A 232 -0.95 -13.05 -2.43
CA GLU A 232 0.06 -12.02 -2.58
C GLU A 232 -0.34 -11.06 -3.70
N PHE A 233 -0.29 -9.76 -3.39
CA PHE A 233 -0.57 -8.68 -4.30
C PHE A 233 0.72 -8.04 -4.78
N PHE A 234 0.82 -7.77 -6.08
CA PHE A 234 1.92 -7.00 -6.64
C PHE A 234 1.40 -5.85 -7.48
N SER A 235 2.08 -4.69 -7.37
CA SER A 235 1.76 -3.50 -8.16
C SER A 235 2.89 -3.14 -9.11
N MET A 236 2.54 -2.91 -10.37
CA MET A 236 3.49 -2.38 -11.35
C MET A 236 3.75 -0.88 -11.19
N SER A 237 3.05 -0.22 -10.25
CA SER A 237 3.17 1.21 -10.01
C SER A 237 4.61 1.63 -9.69
N LYS A 238 5.34 0.78 -8.96
CA LYS A 238 6.65 1.12 -8.39
C LYS A 238 7.79 0.61 -9.26
N SER A 239 7.74 -0.66 -9.64
CA SER A 239 8.78 -1.30 -10.45
C SER A 239 8.91 -0.71 -11.85
N TYR A 240 7.79 -0.26 -12.45
CA TYR A 240 7.74 0.19 -13.83
C TYR A 240 7.29 1.65 -13.99
N ASN A 241 7.25 2.43 -12.89
CA ASN A 241 6.72 3.80 -12.89
C ASN A 241 5.34 3.93 -13.57
N MET A 242 4.40 3.05 -13.20
CA MET A 242 3.03 3.03 -13.75
C MET A 242 1.93 3.42 -12.73
N PRO A 243 2.13 4.41 -11.83
CA PRO A 243 1.16 4.70 -10.76
C PRO A 243 -0.22 5.14 -11.27
N GLY A 244 -0.26 5.89 -12.37
CA GLY A 244 -1.50 6.37 -13.01
C GLY A 244 -2.20 5.34 -13.89
N TRP A 245 -1.55 4.22 -14.20
CA TRP A 245 -2.12 3.18 -15.07
C TRP A 245 -2.96 2.17 -14.29
N ARG A 246 -2.78 2.14 -12.96
CA ARG A 246 -3.59 1.33 -12.05
C ARG A 246 -3.61 -0.15 -12.47
N VAL A 247 -2.44 -0.76 -12.61
CA VAL A 247 -2.30 -2.19 -12.93
C VAL A 247 -1.51 -2.93 -11.84
N GLY A 248 -2.04 -4.09 -11.46
CA GLY A 248 -1.44 -5.02 -10.52
C GLY A 248 -2.11 -6.39 -10.66
N PHE A 249 -1.74 -7.31 -9.79
CA PHE A 249 -2.34 -8.64 -9.74
C PHE A 249 -2.34 -9.21 -8.33
N CYS A 250 -3.20 -10.20 -8.12
CA CYS A 250 -3.26 -11.05 -6.94
C CYS A 250 -3.01 -12.49 -7.38
N VAL A 251 -2.17 -13.20 -6.63
CA VAL A 251 -1.90 -14.62 -6.85
C VAL A 251 -1.91 -15.41 -5.52
N GLY A 252 -2.05 -16.73 -5.58
CA GLY A 252 -1.94 -17.60 -4.41
C GLY A 252 -3.12 -18.56 -4.31
N ASN A 253 -3.78 -18.60 -3.15
CA ASN A 253 -4.92 -19.48 -2.91
C ASN A 253 -6.04 -19.33 -3.95
N ALA A 254 -6.39 -20.43 -4.62
CA ALA A 254 -7.35 -20.44 -5.72
C ALA A 254 -8.77 -20.04 -5.29
N ASP A 255 -9.22 -20.43 -4.10
CA ASP A 255 -10.56 -20.11 -3.60
C ASP A 255 -10.69 -18.62 -3.26
N ILE A 256 -9.65 -18.05 -2.63
CA ILE A 256 -9.59 -16.62 -2.32
C ILE A 256 -9.52 -15.79 -3.63
N VAL A 257 -8.74 -16.25 -4.61
CA VAL A 257 -8.68 -15.63 -5.95
C VAL A 257 -10.03 -15.71 -6.65
N ALA A 258 -10.75 -16.84 -6.55
CA ALA A 258 -12.08 -17.01 -7.11
C ALA A 258 -13.12 -16.10 -6.44
N ALA A 259 -13.04 -15.93 -5.11
CA ALA A 259 -13.88 -14.97 -4.37
C ALA A 259 -13.67 -13.53 -4.87
N LEU A 260 -12.41 -13.13 -5.05
CA LEU A 260 -12.06 -11.82 -5.63
C LEU A 260 -12.59 -11.69 -7.07
N ALA A 261 -12.45 -12.73 -7.90
CA ALA A 261 -12.98 -12.72 -9.27
C ALA A 261 -14.50 -12.52 -9.31
N ARG A 262 -15.22 -13.20 -8.41
CA ARG A 262 -16.67 -13.06 -8.28
C ARG A 262 -17.05 -11.65 -7.84
N MET A 263 -16.41 -11.10 -6.82
CA MET A 263 -16.64 -9.71 -6.39
C MET A 263 -16.43 -8.71 -7.52
N LYS A 264 -15.32 -8.83 -8.25
CA LYS A 264 -14.99 -7.94 -9.37
C LYS A 264 -16.02 -7.97 -10.49
N SER A 265 -16.63 -9.13 -10.77
CA SER A 265 -17.67 -9.24 -11.80
C SER A 265 -18.90 -8.34 -11.58
N TYR A 266 -19.11 -7.86 -10.35
CA TYR A 266 -20.17 -6.91 -10.00
C TYR A 266 -19.71 -5.44 -9.93
N LEU A 267 -18.39 -5.19 -9.95
CA LEU A 267 -17.82 -3.86 -9.70
C LEU A 267 -17.11 -3.27 -10.93
N ASP A 268 -16.61 -4.11 -11.83
CA ASP A 268 -15.92 -3.67 -13.05
C ASP A 268 -16.03 -4.67 -14.20
N TYR A 269 -15.72 -4.19 -15.41
CA TYR A 269 -15.66 -4.99 -16.64
C TYR A 269 -14.21 -5.37 -17.02
N GLY A 270 -13.36 -5.57 -16.00
CA GLY A 270 -11.94 -5.79 -16.15
C GLY A 270 -11.15 -4.52 -16.44
N LEU A 271 -9.82 -4.62 -16.27
CA LEU A 271 -8.90 -3.52 -16.55
C LEU A 271 -8.86 -3.19 -18.05
N PHE A 272 -8.66 -1.91 -18.40
CA PHE A 272 -8.56 -1.48 -19.79
C PHE A 272 -7.52 -2.31 -20.57
N GLN A 273 -7.96 -2.98 -21.64
CA GLN A 273 -7.17 -4.01 -22.30
C GLN A 273 -5.82 -3.50 -22.87
N PRO A 274 -5.69 -2.29 -23.43
CA PRO A 274 -4.39 -1.74 -23.82
C PRO A 274 -3.38 -1.64 -22.67
N ILE A 275 -3.82 -1.31 -21.44
CA ILE A 275 -2.96 -1.28 -20.25
C ILE A 275 -2.48 -2.70 -19.94
N GLN A 276 -3.36 -3.69 -20.02
CA GLN A 276 -2.99 -5.09 -19.80
C GLN A 276 -1.97 -5.59 -20.83
N ILE A 277 -2.13 -5.21 -22.10
CA ILE A 277 -1.19 -5.57 -23.17
C ILE A 277 0.18 -4.92 -22.94
N ALA A 278 0.21 -3.65 -22.52
CA ALA A 278 1.45 -2.97 -22.15
C ALA A 278 2.13 -3.61 -20.92
N ALA A 279 1.34 -4.03 -19.93
CA ALA A 279 1.83 -4.74 -18.74
C ALA A 279 2.52 -6.08 -19.09
N ILE A 280 2.00 -6.83 -20.08
CA ILE A 280 2.67 -8.04 -20.59
C ILE A 280 4.08 -7.70 -21.07
N ILE A 281 4.21 -6.62 -21.86
CA ILE A 281 5.49 -6.21 -22.42
C ILE A 281 6.46 -5.75 -21.32
N ALA A 282 5.97 -5.01 -20.31
CA ALA A 282 6.79 -4.63 -19.16
C ALA A 282 7.35 -5.86 -18.40
N MET A 283 6.54 -6.89 -18.16
CA MET A 283 6.96 -8.08 -17.40
C MET A 283 7.81 -9.08 -18.20
N LYS A 284 7.59 -9.19 -19.52
CA LYS A 284 8.33 -10.13 -20.38
C LYS A 284 9.53 -9.49 -21.07
N GLY A 285 9.54 -8.17 -21.21
CA GLY A 285 10.61 -7.42 -21.85
C GLY A 285 11.89 -7.34 -21.01
N PRO A 286 12.92 -6.63 -21.51
CA PRO A 286 14.17 -6.44 -20.79
C PRO A 286 13.96 -5.76 -19.43
N GLN A 287 14.45 -6.38 -18.37
CA GLN A 287 14.33 -5.87 -16.99
C GLN A 287 15.40 -4.82 -16.63
N GLN A 288 16.10 -4.29 -17.64
CA GLN A 288 17.10 -3.22 -17.46
C GLN A 288 16.47 -1.93 -16.93
N CYS A 289 15.25 -1.60 -17.38
CA CYS A 289 14.52 -0.43 -16.89
C CYS A 289 14.27 -0.49 -15.38
N VAL A 290 13.94 -1.66 -14.84
CA VAL A 290 13.74 -1.86 -13.40
C VAL A 290 15.06 -1.64 -12.65
N ARG A 291 16.18 -2.19 -13.15
CA ARG A 291 17.51 -1.98 -12.54
C ARG A 291 17.92 -0.51 -12.52
N GLU A 292 17.65 0.24 -13.58
CA GLU A 292 17.92 1.67 -13.65
C GLU A 292 17.06 2.47 -12.67
N ILE A 293 15.78 2.11 -12.54
CA ILE A 293 14.87 2.70 -11.54
C ILE A 293 15.40 2.44 -10.13
N VAL A 294 15.79 1.20 -9.82
CA VAL A 294 16.34 0.82 -8.51
C VAL A 294 17.62 1.59 -8.22
N ALA A 295 18.56 1.67 -9.18
CA ALA A 295 19.80 2.41 -9.03
C ALA A 295 19.55 3.91 -8.75
N ALA A 296 18.55 4.51 -9.43
CA ALA A 296 18.17 5.90 -9.18
C ALA A 296 17.61 6.10 -7.76
N TYR A 297 16.76 5.20 -7.26
CA TYR A 297 16.26 5.28 -5.89
C TYR A 297 17.36 5.03 -4.86
N GLN A 298 18.29 4.11 -5.13
CA GLN A 298 19.44 3.86 -4.25
C GLN A 298 20.33 5.10 -4.12
N ALA A 299 20.66 5.76 -5.24
CA ALA A 299 21.42 7.00 -5.22
C ALA A 299 20.71 8.12 -4.43
N ARG A 300 19.37 8.24 -4.57
CA ARG A 300 18.57 9.21 -3.82
C ARG A 300 18.54 8.90 -2.32
N ARG A 301 18.39 7.61 -1.96
CA ARG A 301 18.45 7.14 -0.58
C ARG A 301 19.79 7.54 0.04
N ASP A 302 20.89 7.23 -0.63
CA ASP A 302 22.23 7.47 -0.11
C ASP A 302 22.47 8.95 0.13
N VAL A 303 22.15 9.80 -0.85
CA VAL A 303 22.28 11.26 -0.72
C VAL A 303 21.42 11.82 0.43
N LEU A 304 20.16 11.39 0.55
CA LEU A 304 19.28 11.86 1.61
C LEU A 304 19.76 11.40 2.99
N VAL A 305 20.04 10.10 3.15
CA VAL A 305 20.44 9.53 4.45
C VAL A 305 21.78 10.11 4.90
N ASP A 306 22.76 10.22 4.01
CA ASP A 306 24.04 10.83 4.34
C ASP A 306 23.91 12.32 4.67
N GLY A 307 23.04 13.04 3.96
CA GLY A 307 22.70 14.42 4.27
C GLY A 307 22.09 14.59 5.66
N LEU A 308 21.09 13.79 6.00
CA LEU A 308 20.44 13.81 7.31
C LEU A 308 21.42 13.47 8.44
N ASN A 309 22.23 12.43 8.27
CA ASN A 309 23.24 12.04 9.25
C ASN A 309 24.29 13.14 9.48
N ARG A 310 24.76 13.81 8.42
CA ARG A 310 25.69 14.96 8.57
C ARG A 310 25.07 16.15 9.30
N LEU A 311 23.77 16.35 9.18
CA LEU A 311 23.03 17.38 9.90
C LEU A 311 22.74 17.00 11.37
N GLY A 312 23.20 15.84 11.84
CA GLY A 312 22.91 15.35 13.19
C GLY A 312 21.48 14.86 13.35
N TRP A 313 20.85 14.43 12.26
CA TRP A 313 19.57 13.71 12.26
C TRP A 313 19.80 12.24 11.90
N PRO A 314 20.01 11.36 12.90
CA PRO A 314 20.34 9.96 12.67
C PRO A 314 19.25 9.24 11.88
N CYS A 315 19.63 8.64 10.76
CA CYS A 315 18.79 7.83 9.90
C CYS A 315 19.57 6.60 9.42
N GLU A 316 18.97 5.42 9.55
CA GLU A 316 19.51 4.20 8.97
C GLU A 316 19.25 4.16 7.45
N ARG A 317 20.14 3.49 6.71
CA ARG A 317 19.91 3.25 5.28
C ARG A 317 18.89 2.12 5.13
N PRO A 318 17.68 2.39 4.58
CA PRO A 318 16.71 1.32 4.34
C PRO A 318 17.21 0.36 3.26
N ARG A 319 16.94 -0.94 3.44
CA ARG A 319 17.26 -2.00 2.47
C ARG A 319 16.28 -2.09 1.29
N GLY A 320 15.17 -1.34 1.34
CA GLY A 320 14.20 -1.31 0.26
C GLY A 320 13.14 -0.24 0.43
N THR A 321 12.13 -0.32 -0.44
CA THR A 321 11.09 0.69 -0.69
C THR A 321 11.60 1.97 -1.37
N MET A 322 10.73 2.96 -1.47
CA MET A 322 11.04 4.31 -1.96
C MET A 322 11.00 5.35 -0.83
N PHE A 323 11.20 4.92 0.42
CA PHE A 323 11.05 5.78 1.59
C PHE A 323 12.28 5.79 2.49
N VAL A 324 12.37 6.80 3.34
CA VAL A 324 13.20 6.81 4.55
C VAL A 324 12.27 7.12 5.72
N TRP A 325 12.29 6.25 6.73
CA TRP A 325 11.51 6.42 7.96
C TRP A 325 12.41 6.96 9.07
N ALA A 326 12.22 8.24 9.40
CA ALA A 326 13.14 8.96 10.28
C ALA A 326 12.44 9.33 11.59
N ARG A 327 13.07 8.99 12.72
CA ARG A 327 12.62 9.46 14.03
C ARG A 327 12.81 10.97 14.13
N ILE A 328 11.83 11.71 14.62
CA ILE A 328 11.94 13.15 14.85
C ILE A 328 13.07 13.40 15.87
N PRO A 329 13.97 14.38 15.62
CA PRO A 329 15.03 14.70 16.56
C PRO A 329 14.48 15.06 17.95
N GLU A 330 15.14 14.61 19.01
CA GLU A 330 14.63 14.65 20.40
C GLU A 330 14.05 16.01 20.82
N ARG A 331 14.74 17.10 20.46
CA ARG A 331 14.30 18.47 20.79
C ARG A 331 12.98 18.90 20.14
N TYR A 332 12.54 18.24 19.07
CA TYR A 332 11.26 18.49 18.41
C TYR A 332 10.24 17.41 18.73
N HIS A 333 10.60 16.39 19.51
CA HIS A 333 9.73 15.26 19.79
C HIS A 333 8.41 15.69 20.45
N ALA A 334 8.47 16.66 21.37
CA ALA A 334 7.28 17.21 22.05
C ALA A 334 6.31 17.95 21.12
N MET A 335 6.73 18.35 19.92
CA MET A 335 5.88 19.06 18.94
C MET A 335 4.84 18.12 18.31
N GLY A 336 5.13 16.82 18.25
CA GLY A 336 4.32 15.85 17.53
C GLY A 336 4.51 15.91 16.01
N THR A 337 4.19 14.80 15.33
CA THR A 337 4.54 14.58 13.91
C THR A 337 3.87 15.54 12.95
N LEU A 338 2.58 15.85 13.15
CA LEU A 338 1.84 16.75 12.26
C LEU A 338 2.38 18.17 12.32
N GLU A 339 2.55 18.72 13.53
CA GLU A 339 3.07 20.07 13.72
C GLU A 339 4.53 20.17 13.28
N PHE A 340 5.34 19.13 13.51
CA PHE A 340 6.70 19.06 12.96
C PHE A 340 6.72 19.08 11.43
N CYS A 341 5.80 18.38 10.75
CA CYS A 341 5.69 18.48 9.29
C CYS A 341 5.26 19.86 8.81
N LYS A 342 4.38 20.56 9.54
CA LYS A 342 4.01 21.96 9.23
C LYS A 342 5.21 22.89 9.41
N PHE A 343 5.96 22.72 10.50
CA PHE A 343 7.18 23.47 10.78
C PHE A 343 8.26 23.24 9.72
N ALA A 344 8.49 22.00 9.30
CA ALA A 344 9.43 21.69 8.22
C ALA A 344 9.00 22.32 6.89
N LEU A 345 7.69 22.36 6.60
CA LEU A 345 7.18 23.00 5.40
C LEU A 345 7.37 24.52 5.45
N SER A 346 7.09 25.18 6.57
CA SER A 346 7.19 26.64 6.69
C SER A 346 8.64 27.11 6.71
N GLU A 347 9.48 26.50 7.55
CA GLU A 347 10.85 26.97 7.84
C GLU A 347 11.88 26.41 6.87
N ALA A 348 11.74 25.14 6.48
CA ALA A 348 12.71 24.45 5.64
C ALA A 348 12.26 24.31 4.17
N LYS A 349 11.01 24.68 3.86
CA LYS A 349 10.41 24.49 2.52
C LYS A 349 10.40 23.01 2.09
N VAL A 350 10.23 22.11 3.06
CA VAL A 350 10.23 20.65 2.87
C VAL A 350 8.89 20.06 3.30
N ALA A 351 8.17 19.43 2.37
CA ALA A 351 6.96 18.67 2.69
C ALA A 351 7.30 17.22 3.05
N LEU A 352 6.85 16.76 4.23
CA LEU A 352 7.05 15.40 4.76
C LEU A 352 5.70 14.72 5.01
N SER A 353 5.68 13.38 5.12
CA SER A 353 4.49 12.69 5.63
C SER A 353 4.57 12.53 7.16
N PRO A 354 3.57 13.00 7.93
CA PRO A 354 3.55 12.82 9.38
C PRO A 354 3.28 11.36 9.72
N GLY A 355 4.06 10.81 10.65
CA GLY A 355 4.01 9.38 10.99
C GLY A 355 2.67 8.93 11.57
N VAL A 356 1.98 9.81 12.32
CA VAL A 356 0.63 9.54 12.85
C VAL A 356 -0.40 9.20 11.75
N GLY A 357 -0.17 9.66 10.52
CA GLY A 357 -1.02 9.34 9.38
C GLY A 357 -0.95 7.86 8.95
N PHE A 358 0.03 7.09 9.45
CA PHE A 358 0.19 5.65 9.23
C PHE A 358 -0.27 4.81 10.42
N GLY A 359 -0.77 5.44 11.48
CA GLY A 359 -1.17 4.80 12.73
C GLY A 359 -0.52 5.47 13.94
N GLN A 360 -1.11 5.26 15.12
CA GLN A 360 -0.67 5.88 16.37
C GLN A 360 0.79 5.54 16.73
N GLN A 361 1.25 4.33 16.40
CA GLN A 361 2.64 3.92 16.64
C GLN A 361 3.63 4.54 15.65
N GLY A 362 3.14 5.31 14.68
CA GLY A 362 3.96 6.17 13.83
C GLY A 362 4.26 7.54 14.44
N GLU A 363 3.67 7.89 15.58
CA GLU A 363 4.00 9.13 16.29
C GLU A 363 5.48 9.17 16.70
N GLY A 364 6.08 10.36 16.69
CA GLY A 364 7.53 10.54 16.83
C GLY A 364 8.36 10.23 15.57
N TYR A 365 7.75 9.88 14.44
CA TYR A 365 8.44 9.61 13.17
C TYR A 365 7.86 10.39 11.99
N VAL A 366 8.69 10.66 10.98
CA VAL A 366 8.28 11.21 9.68
C VAL A 366 8.78 10.32 8.55
N ARG A 367 8.04 10.30 7.46
CA ARG A 367 8.44 9.58 6.24
C ARG A 367 8.87 10.56 5.17
N PHE A 368 10.05 10.31 4.60
CA PHE A 368 10.52 10.92 3.37
C PHE A 368 10.24 9.98 2.19
N ALA A 369 9.64 10.47 1.11
CA ALA A 369 9.54 9.73 -0.15
C ALA A 369 10.66 10.14 -1.12
N LEU A 370 11.42 9.18 -1.63
CA LEU A 370 12.59 9.35 -2.52
C LEU A 370 12.20 9.72 -3.97
N VAL A 371 11.22 10.61 -4.13
CA VAL A 371 10.63 11.02 -5.42
C VAL A 371 11.13 12.39 -5.88
N THR A 372 12.22 12.85 -5.28
CA THR A 372 12.90 14.10 -5.61
C THR A 372 14.24 13.77 -6.29
N PRO A 373 14.56 14.36 -7.46
CA PRO A 373 15.83 14.14 -8.14
C PRO A 373 17.05 14.51 -7.29
N VAL A 374 18.16 13.79 -7.47
CA VAL A 374 19.41 14.00 -6.70
C VAL A 374 19.88 15.46 -6.75
N CYS A 375 19.76 16.13 -7.90
CA CYS A 375 20.16 17.54 -8.04
C CYS A 375 19.38 18.49 -7.12
N GLN A 376 18.12 18.19 -6.80
CA GLN A 376 17.33 18.93 -5.82
C GLN A 376 17.67 18.51 -4.39
N LEU A 377 18.01 17.23 -4.15
CA LEU A 377 18.51 16.76 -2.85
C LEU A 377 19.85 17.42 -2.46
N CYS A 378 20.73 17.69 -3.44
CA CYS A 378 21.98 18.41 -3.20
C CYS A 378 21.78 19.88 -2.79
N ARG A 379 20.54 20.41 -2.90
CA ARG A 379 20.19 21.73 -2.36
C ARG A 379 19.92 21.70 -0.86
N LEU A 380 19.71 20.52 -0.25
CA LEU A 380 19.73 20.38 1.19
C LEU A 380 21.16 20.77 1.66
N PRO A 381 21.32 21.58 2.71
CA PRO A 381 22.63 22.09 3.10
C PRO A 381 23.58 20.93 3.39
N SER A 382 24.79 21.03 2.83
CA SER A 382 25.96 20.16 3.04
C SER A 382 25.96 18.77 2.37
N VAL A 383 25.87 18.70 1.04
CA VAL A 383 26.31 17.51 0.25
C VAL A 383 27.61 17.81 -0.50
N PRO A 384 28.80 17.42 -0.01
CA PRO A 384 30.04 17.50 -0.79
C PRO A 384 30.05 16.42 -1.89
N GLY A 385 30.47 16.78 -3.11
CA GLY A 385 30.65 15.84 -4.24
C GLY A 385 29.60 15.91 -5.35
N CYS A 386 28.55 16.72 -5.18
CA CYS A 386 27.58 17.00 -6.24
C CYS A 386 28.11 18.15 -7.09
N ALA A 387 28.37 17.92 -8.39
CA ALA A 387 28.72 19.01 -9.30
C ALA A 387 27.67 20.14 -9.20
N PRO A 388 28.08 21.41 -9.13
CA PRO A 388 27.13 22.52 -8.94
C PRO A 388 26.08 22.49 -10.07
N CYS A 389 24.82 22.32 -9.69
CA CYS A 389 23.72 22.48 -10.61
C CYS A 389 23.69 23.95 -11.07
N PRO A 390 23.73 24.27 -12.37
CA PRO A 390 23.85 25.65 -12.87
C PRO A 390 22.65 26.57 -12.57
N ARG A 391 21.68 26.11 -11.74
CA ARG A 391 20.50 26.87 -11.30
C ARG A 391 20.34 26.90 -9.76
N SER A 392 21.40 26.71 -8.97
CA SER A 392 21.30 26.69 -7.50
C SER A 392 21.58 28.06 -6.87
N SER A 393 20.52 28.83 -6.60
CA SER A 393 20.47 29.64 -5.37
C SER A 393 20.29 28.66 -4.21
N GLY A 394 21.29 28.52 -3.33
CA GLY A 394 21.32 27.49 -2.30
C GLY A 394 20.09 27.51 -1.38
N LEU A 395 19.47 26.35 -1.15
CA LEU A 395 18.40 26.22 -0.16
C LEU A 395 19.06 26.02 1.21
N HIS A 396 18.96 27.00 2.09
CA HIS A 396 19.40 26.80 3.47
C HIS A 396 18.29 26.06 4.22
N LEU A 397 18.42 24.75 4.49
CA LEU A 397 17.82 24.21 5.73
C LEU A 397 18.61 24.81 6.90
N ARG A 398 18.28 26.05 7.25
CA ARG A 398 18.39 26.47 8.64
C ARG A 398 17.17 25.88 9.33
N VAL A 399 17.25 24.62 9.74
CA VAL A 399 16.44 24.21 10.90
C VAL A 399 17.08 24.91 12.10
N PRO A 400 16.47 25.95 12.67
CA PRO A 400 17.12 26.75 13.70
C PRO A 400 17.59 25.84 14.85
N GLY A 401 18.89 25.89 15.15
CA GLY A 401 19.51 25.15 16.27
C GLY A 401 20.12 23.78 15.97
N LEU A 402 20.08 23.25 14.73
CA LEU A 402 20.64 21.92 14.38
C LEU A 402 22.17 21.93 14.26
N GLN A 403 22.75 23.09 13.97
CA GLN A 403 24.18 23.33 14.11
C GLN A 403 24.49 23.70 15.56
N GLY A 404 25.26 22.85 16.24
CA GLY A 404 25.73 23.09 17.59
C GLY A 404 26.47 24.42 17.67
N ARG A 405 25.94 25.38 18.44
CA ARG A 405 26.76 26.47 18.94
C ARG A 405 27.75 25.85 19.92
N ARG A 406 29.06 26.09 19.71
CA ARG A 406 30.04 26.02 20.80
C ARG A 406 29.50 26.90 21.93
N LEU A 407 29.22 26.30 23.07
CA LEU A 407 28.93 27.01 24.30
C LEU A 407 30.22 27.69 24.75
N GLU A 408 30.35 28.99 24.51
CA GLU A 408 31.18 29.83 25.38
C GLU A 408 30.39 30.02 26.68
N ALA A 409 30.97 29.52 27.77
CA ALA A 409 30.42 29.66 29.09
C ALA A 409 30.52 31.14 29.53
N SER A 410 29.39 31.76 29.84
CA SER A 410 29.37 32.93 30.72
C SER A 410 28.37 32.69 31.84
N SER A 411 28.93 32.42 33.02
CA SER A 411 28.26 32.38 34.31
C SER A 411 27.51 33.70 34.59
N LYS A 412 26.21 33.62 34.90
CA LYS A 412 25.56 34.55 35.83
C LYS A 412 24.28 33.92 36.40
N THR A 413 24.40 33.60 37.68
CA THR A 413 23.40 33.21 38.66
C THR A 413 22.18 34.13 38.64
N ILE A 414 20.96 33.59 38.74
CA ILE A 414 19.85 34.16 39.54
C ILE A 414 19.07 32.97 40.13
N SER A 415 19.01 32.96 41.46
CA SER A 415 18.25 32.11 42.35
C SER A 415 16.80 32.59 42.50
N GLN A 416 15.87 31.64 42.71
CA GLN A 416 14.61 31.67 43.50
C GLN A 416 13.64 30.65 42.85
N GLY A 417 13.33 29.50 43.47
CA GLY A 417 12.34 29.33 44.55
C GLY A 417 10.93 29.30 43.92
N ILE A 418 10.07 28.27 44.01
CA ILE A 418 9.56 27.58 45.21
C ILE A 418 8.52 26.49 44.77
N HIS A 419 8.47 25.40 45.57
CA HIS A 419 7.40 24.40 45.86
C HIS A 419 6.74 23.46 44.81
N ARG A 420 6.92 22.15 45.09
CA ARG A 420 6.01 21.03 44.80
C ARG A 420 5.02 20.81 45.96
N PRO A 421 3.84 20.21 45.69
CA PRO A 421 3.40 19.02 46.44
C PRO A 421 2.90 17.94 45.44
N GLY A 422 2.88 16.63 45.69
CA GLY A 422 2.82 15.83 46.91
C GLY A 422 1.75 14.76 46.69
N TRP A 423 2.16 13.52 46.43
CA TRP A 423 1.33 12.31 46.39
C TRP A 423 1.02 11.82 47.81
N ILE A 424 -0.22 11.37 48.14
CA ILE A 424 -0.56 10.25 49.06
C ILE A 424 -1.99 9.70 48.73
N PRO A 425 -2.27 8.37 48.85
CA PRO A 425 -3.47 7.67 48.36
C PRO A 425 -4.49 7.31 49.47
N MET A 426 -5.65 6.74 49.11
CA MET A 426 -6.57 6.07 50.06
C MET A 426 -7.21 4.81 49.45
N HIS A 427 -7.13 3.72 50.24
CA HIS A 427 -7.76 2.41 50.08
C HIS A 427 -9.06 2.32 50.91
N GLY A 428 -9.91 1.34 50.57
CA GLY A 428 -10.92 0.71 51.44
C GLY A 428 -12.35 1.13 51.13
N GLY A 429 -13.36 0.26 51.00
CA GLY A 429 -13.50 -1.18 51.24
C GLY A 429 -14.97 -1.47 51.62
N HIS A 430 -15.52 -2.62 51.18
CA HIS A 430 -16.77 -3.28 51.63
C HIS A 430 -18.11 -2.59 51.25
N THR A 431 -19.24 -3.24 50.92
CA THR A 431 -19.69 -4.66 50.93
C THR A 431 -21.04 -4.76 50.18
N SER A 432 -21.25 -5.87 49.46
CA SER A 432 -22.48 -6.69 49.38
C SER A 432 -23.89 -6.04 49.45
N GLN A 433 -24.72 -6.25 48.42
CA GLN A 433 -25.99 -7.02 48.52
C GLN A 433 -26.63 -7.25 47.14
N ALA A 434 -27.43 -8.30 47.02
CA ALA A 434 -27.88 -8.95 45.80
C ALA A 434 -29.39 -8.81 45.53
N GLN A 435 -29.76 -8.76 44.23
CA GLN A 435 -30.99 -9.26 43.55
C GLN A 435 -32.37 -8.58 43.79
N PRO A 436 -33.42 -8.81 42.94
CA PRO A 436 -33.51 -8.96 41.46
C PRO A 436 -34.75 -8.25 40.82
N ASN A 437 -35.03 -8.53 39.53
CA ASN A 437 -36.20 -8.21 38.67
C ASN A 437 -36.10 -6.87 37.89
N GLU A 438 -36.44 -6.73 36.61
CA GLU A 438 -37.63 -7.20 35.88
C GLU A 438 -37.40 -7.38 34.35
N THR A 439 -38.11 -8.37 33.82
CA THR A 439 -38.38 -8.67 32.40
C THR A 439 -39.32 -7.65 31.75
N ALA A 440 -38.98 -7.15 30.56
CA ALA A 440 -39.92 -6.46 29.68
C ALA A 440 -40.09 -7.21 28.35
N VAL A 441 -41.32 -7.70 28.16
CA VAL A 441 -41.89 -8.35 26.98
C VAL A 441 -42.18 -7.29 25.92
N TRP A 442 -41.86 -7.57 24.65
CA TRP A 442 -42.52 -6.92 23.50
C TRP A 442 -43.09 -7.99 22.56
N ARG A 443 -44.43 -8.02 22.47
CA ARG A 443 -45.18 -8.76 21.46
C ARG A 443 -45.45 -7.88 20.25
N GLY A 444 -45.30 -8.48 19.07
CA GLY A 444 -46.33 -8.44 18.01
C GLY A 444 -46.25 -7.34 16.96
N SER A 445 -45.82 -7.71 15.76
CA SER A 445 -46.59 -7.39 14.55
C SER A 445 -46.26 -8.38 13.43
N SER A 446 -47.32 -8.96 12.90
CA SER A 446 -47.42 -10.05 11.93
C SER A 446 -47.33 -9.56 10.49
N CYS A 447 -46.62 -10.32 9.63
CA CYS A 447 -46.75 -10.26 8.17
C CYS A 447 -46.97 -11.69 7.63
N PRO A 448 -47.88 -11.89 6.65
CA PRO A 448 -48.32 -13.22 6.23
C PRO A 448 -47.41 -13.85 5.15
N PRO A 449 -47.47 -15.19 4.96
CA PRO A 449 -46.70 -15.89 3.94
C PRO A 449 -47.46 -15.96 2.60
N LEU A 450 -46.77 -15.69 1.49
CA LEU A 450 -47.29 -16.00 0.15
C LEU A 450 -46.87 -17.40 -0.26
N ARG A 451 -47.90 -18.18 -0.62
CA ARG A 451 -47.83 -19.56 -1.09
C ARG A 451 -47.27 -19.67 -2.52
N SER A 452 -46.71 -20.84 -2.74
CA SER A 452 -46.38 -21.50 -4.00
C SER A 452 -47.50 -21.50 -5.04
N GLU A 453 -47.15 -21.23 -6.30
CA GLU A 453 -47.82 -21.82 -7.47
C GLU A 453 -46.77 -22.32 -8.48
N ARG A 454 -46.96 -23.56 -8.91
CA ARG A 454 -46.31 -24.17 -10.08
C ARG A 454 -47.13 -23.83 -11.32
N ARG A 455 -46.47 -23.54 -12.44
CA ARG A 455 -46.86 -23.86 -13.84
C ARG A 455 -45.61 -23.64 -14.71
N GLN A 456 -44.94 -24.70 -15.17
CA GLN A 456 -45.13 -25.41 -16.45
C GLN A 456 -44.79 -24.57 -17.70
N GLU A 457 -43.66 -24.97 -18.30
CA GLU A 457 -43.35 -25.07 -19.74
C GLU A 457 -43.86 -24.01 -20.72
N GLN A 458 -42.92 -23.37 -21.43
CA GLN A 458 -42.94 -23.34 -22.90
C GLN A 458 -41.56 -23.02 -23.49
N ASN A 459 -41.04 -23.98 -24.26
CA ASN A 459 -39.99 -23.81 -25.26
C ASN A 459 -40.54 -22.94 -26.40
N GLU A 460 -39.80 -21.93 -26.83
CA GLU A 460 -39.84 -21.47 -28.23
C GLU A 460 -38.45 -21.12 -28.72
N THR A 461 -37.90 -22.05 -29.49
CA THR A 461 -36.98 -21.81 -30.60
C THR A 461 -37.71 -20.99 -31.67
N CYS A 462 -37.07 -19.96 -32.24
CA CYS A 462 -37.41 -19.55 -33.59
C CYS A 462 -36.16 -19.09 -34.34
N SER A 463 -35.87 -19.89 -35.37
CA SER A 463 -34.97 -19.65 -36.48
C SER A 463 -35.61 -18.71 -37.50
N ASP A 464 -34.76 -18.28 -38.43
CA ASP A 464 -35.04 -17.94 -39.82
C ASP A 464 -35.24 -16.48 -40.28
N SER A 465 -34.31 -16.14 -41.19
CA SER A 465 -34.52 -15.51 -42.50
C SER A 465 -34.58 -13.97 -42.62
N LEU A 466 -33.42 -13.40 -42.98
CA LEU A 466 -33.08 -12.68 -44.24
C LEU A 466 -34.21 -11.95 -45.04
N PRO A 467 -33.92 -10.79 -45.69
CA PRO A 467 -33.21 -10.84 -46.98
C PRO A 467 -32.19 -9.72 -47.32
N HIS A 468 -31.36 -10.11 -48.30
CA HIS A 468 -30.42 -9.43 -49.18
C HIS A 468 -30.46 -7.90 -49.38
N ALA A 469 -29.26 -7.31 -49.44
CA ALA A 469 -28.84 -6.45 -50.55
C ALA A 469 -27.33 -6.62 -50.81
N ALA A 470 -27.00 -6.81 -52.09
CA ALA A 470 -25.69 -7.16 -52.62
C ALA A 470 -24.85 -5.91 -52.95
N ALA A 471 -23.52 -6.04 -52.85
CA ALA A 471 -22.58 -5.34 -53.73
C ALA A 471 -21.23 -6.07 -53.74
N ALA A 472 -20.79 -6.38 -54.96
CA ALA A 472 -19.60 -7.13 -55.32
C ALA A 472 -18.30 -6.40 -54.97
N LEU A 473 -17.20 -7.15 -54.83
CA LEU A 473 -15.93 -6.87 -55.52
C LEU A 473 -15.01 -8.10 -55.48
N GLN A 474 -14.35 -8.29 -56.61
CA GLN A 474 -13.71 -9.49 -57.11
C GLN A 474 -12.35 -9.77 -56.43
N ALA A 475 -12.00 -11.05 -56.35
CA ALA A 475 -10.62 -11.53 -56.16
C ALA A 475 -10.17 -12.25 -57.44
N PRO A 476 -8.86 -12.23 -57.77
CA PRO A 476 -8.24 -13.32 -58.53
C PRO A 476 -7.03 -13.97 -57.81
N PRO A 477 -6.60 -15.16 -58.28
CA PRO A 477 -5.86 -16.17 -57.51
C PRO A 477 -4.36 -16.30 -57.91
N TRP A 478 -3.71 -17.40 -57.46
CA TRP A 478 -2.36 -17.95 -57.80
C TRP A 478 -1.20 -17.41 -56.93
N LEU A 479 -0.20 -18.16 -56.43
CA LEU A 479 0.28 -19.54 -56.63
C LEU A 479 1.20 -19.97 -55.45
N LEU A 480 1.40 -21.28 -55.33
CA LEU A 480 2.14 -22.06 -54.33
C LEU A 480 3.69 -21.93 -54.34
N SER A 481 4.27 -22.10 -53.15
CA SER A 481 5.49 -22.87 -52.74
C SER A 481 6.93 -22.61 -53.26
N CYS A 482 7.83 -22.45 -52.26
CA CYS A 482 9.21 -22.99 -52.09
C CYS A 482 10.39 -22.42 -52.93
N PRO A 483 11.67 -22.58 -52.47
CA PRO A 483 12.21 -23.50 -51.44
C PRO A 483 12.48 -22.92 -50.06
#